data_AF-A0A9D6XR55-F1
#
_entry.id   AF-A0A9D6XR55-F1
#
_cell.length_a   1.000
_cell.length_b   1.000
_cell.length_c   1.000
_cell.angle_alpha   90.00
_cell.angle_beta   90.00
_cell.angle_gamma   90.00
#
_symmetry.space_group_name_H-M   'P 1'
#
loop_
_entity.id
_entity.type
_entity.pdbx_description
1 polymer ?
#
loop_
_entity_poly.entity_id
_entity_poly.type
_entity_poly.pdbx_seq_one_letter_code
_entity_poly.pdbx_strand_id
1 'polypeptide(L)'
;MIAAIGRHCLTLALLGAAWACAAAFLSGGFGDRTLFRSSRRALHAVTALLACTAGLLITANLTDDFRLWVVASYSNRTLSAFYKVSALWGSQAGSLLLWALVLSAFTSLVLVQYRRSGDVQLPFVAAVLAGIQVFFLAALNFASHPFTLLANPPPDGNGLNPQLQTPLMVIHPPCLYLGYVGFSVPYAFAMAALFTGRLGDIWIHRTRRWTIFSWFFLGVGILLGSYWAYIELGWGGYWAWDPV
;
A
#
# COMPACT_ATOMS: atom_id res chain seq x y z
N MET A 1 12.43 8.25 18.96
CA MET A 1 13.20 8.05 17.70
C MET A 1 12.33 7.45 16.60
N ILE A 2 11.60 6.34 16.84
CA ILE A 2 10.70 5.70 15.85
C ILE A 2 9.79 6.71 15.13
N ALA A 3 9.05 7.53 15.87
CA ALA A 3 8.13 8.51 15.30
C ALA A 3 8.80 9.52 14.36
N ALA A 4 9.99 10.01 14.75
CA ALA A 4 10.75 10.96 13.94
C ALA A 4 11.22 10.28 12.65
N ILE A 5 11.86 9.11 12.73
CA ILE A 5 12.37 8.39 11.56
C ILE A 5 11.22 8.06 10.60
N GLY A 6 10.11 7.52 11.11
CA GLY A 6 8.93 7.18 10.32
C GLY A 6 8.34 8.39 9.58
N ARG A 7 8.24 9.55 10.24
CA ARG A 7 7.82 10.81 9.60
C ARG A 7 8.75 11.21 8.45
N HIS A 8 10.06 11.21 8.67
CA HIS A 8 11.02 11.56 7.63
C HIS A 8 10.98 10.58 6.45
N CYS A 9 10.84 9.27 6.72
CA CYS A 9 10.67 8.26 5.67
C CYS A 9 9.43 8.54 4.80
N LEU A 10 8.29 8.89 5.41
CA LEU A 10 7.06 9.23 4.69
C LEU A 10 7.19 10.50 3.86
N THR A 11 7.84 11.54 4.39
CA THR A 11 8.06 12.78 3.65
C THR A 11 9.02 12.58 2.48
N LEU A 12 10.13 11.87 2.69
CA LEU A 12 11.08 11.52 1.63
C LEU A 12 10.43 10.61 0.57
N ALA A 13 9.58 9.67 0.98
CA ALA A 13 8.83 8.85 0.06
C ALA A 13 7.89 9.70 -0.82
N LEU A 14 7.19 10.67 -0.23
CA LEU A 14 6.31 11.58 -0.98
C LEU A 14 7.09 12.40 -2.02
N LEU A 15 8.20 13.00 -1.62
CA LEU A 15 9.08 13.75 -2.54
C LEU A 15 9.64 12.85 -3.64
N GLY A 16 10.08 11.64 -3.28
CA GLY A 16 10.59 10.65 -4.23
C GLY A 16 9.53 10.19 -5.24
N ALA A 17 8.29 9.97 -4.79
CA ALA A 17 7.17 9.58 -5.66
C ALA A 17 6.75 10.73 -6.58
N ALA A 18 6.70 11.97 -6.08
CA ALA A 18 6.39 13.15 -6.89
C ALA A 18 7.45 13.39 -7.97
N TRP A 19 8.73 13.32 -7.60
CA TRP A 19 9.83 13.36 -8.55
C TRP A 19 9.73 12.23 -9.58
N ALA A 20 9.51 10.99 -9.13
CA ALA A 20 9.41 9.85 -10.02
C ALA A 20 8.26 10.00 -11.03
N CYS A 21 7.11 10.52 -10.59
CA CYS A 21 5.95 10.79 -11.44
C CYS A 21 6.31 11.79 -12.55
N ALA A 22 6.83 12.95 -12.18
CA ALA A 22 7.22 13.99 -13.14
C ALA A 22 8.32 13.49 -14.09
N ALA A 23 9.40 12.89 -13.55
CA ALA A 23 10.52 12.39 -14.34
C ALA A 23 10.10 11.25 -15.30
N ALA A 24 9.21 10.34 -14.86
CA ALA A 24 8.71 9.27 -15.72
C ALA A 24 7.86 9.82 -16.88
N PHE A 25 6.96 10.76 -16.58
CA PHE A 25 6.08 11.36 -17.59
C PHE A 25 6.87 12.15 -18.63
N LEU A 26 7.77 13.04 -18.18
CA LEU A 26 8.63 13.82 -19.06
C LEU A 26 9.56 12.94 -19.89
N SER A 27 10.10 11.87 -19.30
CA SER A 27 10.90 10.89 -20.04
C SER A 27 10.11 10.18 -21.14
N GLY A 28 8.84 9.84 -20.88
CA GLY A 28 7.95 9.26 -21.89
C GLY A 28 7.72 10.19 -23.09
N GLY A 29 7.63 11.51 -22.85
CA GLY A 29 7.47 12.51 -23.92
C GLY A 29 8.76 12.82 -24.68
N PHE A 30 9.88 12.98 -24.00
CA PHE A 30 11.16 13.38 -24.62
C PHE A 30 12.04 12.20 -25.06
N GLY A 31 11.73 10.97 -24.64
CA GLY A 31 12.57 9.80 -24.91
C GLY A 31 13.87 9.74 -24.09
N ASP A 32 14.01 10.56 -23.04
CA ASP A 32 15.24 10.63 -22.23
C ASP A 32 15.37 9.43 -21.29
N ARG A 33 16.25 8.50 -21.66
CA ARG A 33 16.55 7.28 -20.89
C ARG A 33 17.22 7.56 -19.55
N THR A 34 17.94 8.66 -19.41
CA THR A 34 18.61 9.01 -18.14
C THR A 34 17.59 9.47 -17.10
N LEU A 35 16.63 10.29 -17.53
CA LEU A 35 15.51 10.73 -16.70
C LEU A 35 14.65 9.55 -16.25
N PHE A 36 14.36 8.59 -17.14
CA PHE A 36 13.64 7.37 -16.76
C PHE A 36 14.39 6.53 -15.72
N ARG A 37 15.73 6.39 -15.88
CA ARG A 37 16.56 5.67 -14.91
C ARG A 37 16.51 6.33 -13.53
N SER A 38 16.48 7.66 -13.48
CA SER A 38 16.32 8.42 -12.23
C SER A 38 14.97 8.11 -11.58
N SER A 39 13.88 8.23 -12.33
CA SER A 39 12.53 7.89 -11.86
C SER A 39 12.45 6.46 -11.29
N ARG A 40 12.98 5.47 -12.03
CA ARG A 40 12.98 4.07 -11.57
C ARG A 40 13.74 3.87 -10.25
N ARG A 41 14.89 4.53 -10.08
CA ARG A 41 15.65 4.48 -8.82
C ARG A 41 14.87 5.11 -7.68
N ALA A 42 14.22 6.24 -7.93
CA ALA A 42 13.36 6.90 -6.94
C ALA A 42 12.20 5.99 -6.51
N LEU A 43 11.54 5.29 -7.44
CA LEU A 43 10.45 4.34 -7.09
C LEU A 43 10.93 3.16 -6.25
N HIS A 44 12.11 2.61 -6.53
CA HIS A 44 12.71 1.58 -5.66
C HIS A 44 13.07 2.13 -4.27
N ALA A 45 13.56 3.37 -4.18
CA ALA A 45 13.82 4.02 -2.91
C ALA A 45 12.53 4.26 -2.12
N VAL A 46 11.44 4.66 -2.78
CA VAL A 46 10.11 4.81 -2.16
C VAL A 46 9.65 3.48 -1.57
N THR A 47 9.81 2.35 -2.27
CA THR A 47 9.50 1.02 -1.72
C THR A 47 10.31 0.72 -0.46
N ALA A 48 11.62 1.00 -0.46
CA ALA A 48 12.47 0.77 0.71
C ALA A 48 12.08 1.66 1.91
N LEU A 49 11.75 2.94 1.66
CA LEU A 49 11.29 3.88 2.67
C LEU A 49 9.95 3.44 3.28
N LEU A 50 9.01 2.99 2.46
CA LEU A 50 7.72 2.48 2.93
C LEU A 50 7.85 1.16 3.69
N ALA A 51 8.72 0.25 3.25
CA ALA A 51 9.01 -0.98 3.98
C ALA A 51 9.63 -0.68 5.36
N CYS A 52 10.56 0.28 5.42
CA CYS A 52 11.13 0.77 6.68
C CYS A 52 10.04 1.39 7.57
N THR A 53 9.16 2.20 7.00
CA THR A 53 8.05 2.85 7.71
C THR A 53 7.10 1.82 8.33
N ALA A 54 6.70 0.81 7.56
CA ALA A 54 5.86 -0.28 8.05
C ALA A 54 6.56 -1.10 9.15
N GLY A 55 7.85 -1.42 8.96
CA GLY A 55 8.64 -2.12 9.97
C GLY A 55 8.78 -1.33 11.29
N LEU A 56 8.93 -0.01 11.20
CA LEU A 56 8.96 0.87 12.36
C LEU A 56 7.63 0.88 13.12
N LEU A 57 6.49 0.93 12.41
CA LEU A 57 5.17 0.88 13.04
C LEU A 57 4.86 -0.50 13.64
N ILE A 58 5.24 -1.59 12.96
CA ILE A 58 5.16 -2.95 13.53
C ILE A 58 6.00 -3.05 14.80
N THR A 59 7.22 -2.53 14.79
CA THR A 59 8.10 -2.51 15.97
C THR A 59 7.46 -1.73 17.11
N ALA A 60 6.85 -0.58 16.83
CA ALA A 60 6.15 0.22 17.82
C ALA A 60 4.96 -0.53 18.45
N ASN A 61 4.19 -1.29 17.66
CA ASN A 61 3.12 -2.14 18.18
C ASN A 61 3.68 -3.27 19.06
N LEU A 62 4.73 -3.96 18.62
CA LEU A 62 5.34 -5.08 19.36
C LEU A 62 6.01 -4.66 20.66
N THR A 63 6.47 -3.42 20.74
CA THR A 63 7.14 -2.84 21.93
C THR A 63 6.23 -1.95 22.76
N ASP A 64 4.93 -1.90 22.46
CA ASP A 64 3.92 -1.14 23.21
C ASP A 64 4.25 0.36 23.35
N ASP A 65 4.73 0.99 22.26
CA ASP A 65 5.03 2.43 22.24
C ASP A 65 3.73 3.27 22.16
N PHE A 66 3.00 3.35 23.27
CA PHE A 66 1.73 4.07 23.41
C PHE A 66 1.85 5.59 23.27
N ARG A 67 3.06 6.14 23.04
CA ARG A 67 3.21 7.53 22.63
C ARG A 67 2.62 7.77 21.24
N LEU A 68 2.58 6.76 20.39
CA LEU A 68 1.95 6.83 19.09
C LEU A 68 0.44 6.62 19.21
N TRP A 69 -0.34 7.55 18.64
CA TRP A 69 -1.81 7.48 18.66
C TRP A 69 -2.34 6.15 18.11
N VAL A 70 -1.76 5.65 17.01
CA VAL A 70 -2.18 4.37 16.40
C VAL A 70 -1.92 3.20 17.35
N VAL A 71 -0.78 3.16 18.03
CA VAL A 71 -0.45 2.06 18.96
C VAL A 71 -1.35 2.10 20.19
N ALA A 72 -1.55 3.28 20.77
CA ALA A 72 -2.45 3.47 21.91
C ALA A 72 -3.91 3.13 21.59
N SER A 73 -4.35 3.36 20.35
CA SER A 73 -5.75 3.17 19.96
C SER A 73 -6.06 1.74 19.50
N TYR A 74 -5.07 0.99 19.01
CA TYR A 74 -5.28 -0.30 18.34
C TYR A 74 -4.38 -1.44 18.83
N SER A 75 -3.59 -1.25 19.90
CA SER A 75 -2.78 -2.29 20.55
C SER A 75 -2.92 -2.19 22.07
N ASN A 76 -2.54 -3.23 22.80
CA ASN A 76 -2.40 -3.24 24.26
C ASN A 76 -1.38 -4.30 24.70
N ARG A 77 -0.95 -4.25 25.96
CA ARG A 77 0.10 -5.14 26.47
C ARG A 77 -0.26 -6.63 26.41
N THR A 78 -1.53 -6.96 26.60
CA THR A 78 -2.04 -8.34 26.62
C THR A 78 -2.27 -8.93 25.23
N LEU A 79 -2.26 -8.10 24.18
CA LEU A 79 -2.51 -8.52 22.81
C LEU A 79 -1.37 -9.44 22.32
N SER A 80 -1.71 -10.57 21.72
CA SER A 80 -0.69 -11.49 21.21
C SER A 80 0.14 -10.81 20.12
N ALA A 81 1.40 -11.20 19.96
CA ALA A 81 2.28 -10.65 18.93
C ALA A 81 1.68 -10.78 17.51
N PHE A 82 0.94 -11.87 17.27
CA PHE A 82 0.21 -12.11 16.02
C PHE A 82 -0.78 -10.98 15.70
N TYR A 83 -1.57 -10.56 16.69
CA TYR A 83 -2.53 -9.46 16.54
C TYR A 83 -1.88 -8.06 16.62
N LYS A 84 -0.76 -7.92 17.33
CA LYS A 84 0.04 -6.68 17.31
C LYS A 84 0.63 -6.38 15.92
N VAL A 85 0.99 -7.42 15.15
CA VAL A 85 1.39 -7.24 13.75
C VAL A 85 0.18 -6.82 12.91
N SER A 86 -0.97 -7.46 13.08
CA SER A 86 -2.18 -7.12 12.32
C SER A 86 -2.77 -5.75 12.67
N ALA A 87 -2.42 -5.18 13.83
CA ALA A 87 -2.74 -3.80 14.16
C ALA A 87 -2.18 -2.78 13.13
N LEU A 88 -1.19 -3.17 12.32
CA LEU A 88 -0.75 -2.39 11.17
C LEU A 88 -1.89 -2.01 10.22
N TRP A 89 -2.91 -2.86 10.05
CA TRP A 89 -4.09 -2.56 9.22
C TRP A 89 -5.37 -2.49 10.04
N GLY A 90 -5.26 -2.26 11.35
CA GLY A 90 -6.41 -2.05 12.25
C GLY A 90 -6.91 -0.61 12.27
N SER A 91 -6.17 0.34 11.70
CA SER A 91 -6.47 1.77 11.69
C SER A 91 -6.44 2.34 10.28
N GLN A 92 -7.14 3.44 10.03
CA GLN A 92 -7.11 4.13 8.73
C GLN A 92 -5.70 4.49 8.28
N ALA A 93 -4.87 5.07 9.16
CA ALA A 93 -3.48 5.43 8.84
C ALA A 93 -2.63 4.20 8.49
N GLY A 94 -2.85 3.10 9.22
CA GLY A 94 -2.17 1.84 8.98
C GLY A 94 -2.58 1.15 7.67
N SER A 95 -3.89 1.11 7.41
CA SER A 95 -4.49 0.63 6.15
C SER A 95 -3.97 1.41 4.93
N LEU A 96 -3.91 2.75 5.00
CA LEU A 96 -3.32 3.57 3.95
C LEU A 96 -1.82 3.27 3.75
N LEU A 97 -1.08 2.98 4.84
CA LEU A 97 0.32 2.60 4.75
C LEU A 97 0.49 1.23 4.09
N LEU A 98 -0.37 0.26 4.40
CA LEU A 98 -0.39 -1.05 3.72
C LEU A 98 -0.68 -0.87 2.22
N TRP A 99 -1.66 -0.04 1.86
CA TRP A 99 -1.96 0.29 0.46
C TRP A 99 -0.73 0.85 -0.26
N ALA A 100 -0.12 1.88 0.32
CA ALA A 100 1.06 2.54 -0.23
C ALA A 100 2.23 1.56 -0.39
N LEU A 101 2.43 0.67 0.59
CA LEU A 101 3.49 -0.33 0.56
C LEU A 101 3.28 -1.35 -0.57
N VAL A 102 2.08 -1.94 -0.67
CA VAL A 102 1.74 -2.92 -1.73
C VAL A 102 1.87 -2.27 -3.10
N LEU A 103 1.38 -1.04 -3.28
CA LEU A 103 1.45 -0.31 -4.54
C LEU A 103 2.91 -0.08 -4.95
N SER A 104 3.74 0.34 -4.01
CA SER A 104 5.16 0.59 -4.27
C SER A 104 5.91 -0.70 -4.60
N ALA A 105 5.57 -1.82 -3.96
CA ALA A 105 6.14 -3.13 -4.23
C ALA A 105 5.77 -3.62 -5.64
N PHE A 106 4.48 -3.50 -6.02
CA PHE A 106 4.04 -3.82 -7.38
C PHE A 106 4.67 -2.91 -8.43
N THR A 107 4.78 -1.62 -8.16
CA THR A 107 5.48 -0.67 -9.03
C THR A 107 6.93 -1.09 -9.24
N SER A 108 7.65 -1.39 -8.17
CA SER A 108 9.02 -1.90 -8.23
C SER A 108 9.12 -3.21 -9.01
N LEU A 109 8.19 -4.14 -8.80
CA LEU A 109 8.15 -5.44 -9.48
C LEU A 109 7.91 -5.28 -10.99
N VAL A 110 6.94 -4.46 -11.39
CA VAL A 110 6.67 -4.13 -12.80
C VAL A 110 7.93 -3.54 -13.46
N LEU A 111 8.58 -2.58 -12.81
CA LEU A 111 9.78 -1.94 -13.34
C LEU A 111 10.96 -2.90 -13.48
N VAL A 112 11.08 -3.90 -12.61
CA VAL A 112 12.08 -4.97 -12.74
C VAL A 112 11.72 -5.94 -13.86
N GLN A 113 10.46 -6.40 -13.91
CA GLN A 113 9.97 -7.38 -14.87
C GLN A 113 10.10 -6.88 -16.32
N TYR A 114 9.79 -5.60 -16.56
CA TYR A 114 9.78 -5.02 -17.89
C TYR A 114 11.04 -4.21 -18.23
N ARG A 115 12.08 -4.21 -17.39
CA ARG A 115 13.31 -3.39 -17.58
C ARG A 115 14.06 -3.63 -18.90
N ARG A 116 13.94 -4.82 -19.49
CA ARG A 116 14.59 -5.23 -20.74
C ARG A 116 13.62 -5.31 -21.93
N SER A 117 12.36 -4.93 -21.74
CA SER A 117 11.33 -5.07 -22.78
C SER A 117 11.49 -4.11 -23.95
N GLY A 118 12.29 -3.04 -23.79
CA GLY A 118 12.40 -1.96 -24.77
C GLY A 118 11.09 -1.17 -24.95
N ASP A 119 10.12 -1.36 -24.05
CA ASP A 119 8.80 -0.77 -24.19
C ASP A 119 8.81 0.74 -23.94
N VAL A 120 8.40 1.47 -24.97
CA VAL A 120 8.26 2.93 -24.95
C VAL A 120 7.10 3.41 -24.06
N GLN A 121 6.16 2.54 -23.70
CA GLN A 121 5.05 2.85 -22.81
C GLN A 121 5.44 2.78 -21.32
N LEU A 122 6.54 2.08 -20.99
CA LEU A 122 6.92 1.83 -19.60
C LEU A 122 7.15 3.11 -18.76
N PRO A 123 7.70 4.23 -19.30
CA PRO A 123 7.73 5.49 -18.59
C PRO A 123 6.35 6.02 -18.22
N PHE A 124 5.36 5.92 -19.10
CA PHE A 124 3.99 6.35 -18.79
C PHE A 124 3.32 5.42 -17.76
N VAL A 125 3.57 4.11 -17.83
CA VAL A 125 3.11 3.17 -16.79
C VAL A 125 3.69 3.57 -15.42
N ALA A 126 4.99 3.87 -15.36
CA ALA A 126 5.66 4.31 -14.15
C ALA A 126 5.08 5.63 -13.63
N ALA A 127 4.78 6.58 -14.53
CA ALA A 127 4.19 7.87 -14.17
C ALA A 127 2.80 7.70 -13.54
N VAL A 128 1.93 6.86 -14.11
CA VAL A 128 0.59 6.61 -13.57
C VAL A 128 0.66 5.95 -12.20
N LEU A 129 1.47 4.90 -12.04
CA LEU A 129 1.67 4.24 -10.75
C LEU A 129 2.25 5.20 -9.70
N ALA A 130 3.24 6.02 -10.09
CA ALA A 130 3.80 7.04 -9.21
C ALA A 130 2.77 8.12 -8.84
N GLY A 131 1.88 8.52 -9.75
CA GLY A 131 0.80 9.46 -9.47
C GLY A 131 -0.18 8.92 -8.41
N ILE A 132 -0.58 7.65 -8.54
CA ILE A 132 -1.40 6.97 -7.53
C ILE A 132 -0.62 6.90 -6.20
N GLN A 133 0.68 6.59 -6.25
CA GLN A 133 1.53 6.55 -5.06
C GLN A 133 1.62 7.91 -4.35
N VAL A 134 1.71 9.01 -5.11
CA VAL A 134 1.70 10.39 -4.57
C VAL A 134 0.41 10.66 -3.81
N PHE A 135 -0.74 10.24 -4.34
CA PHE A 135 -2.02 10.40 -3.64
C PHE A 135 -2.03 9.73 -2.27
N PHE A 136 -1.65 8.44 -2.19
CA PHE A 136 -1.62 7.72 -0.90
C PHE A 136 -0.58 8.29 0.06
N LEU A 137 0.59 8.68 -0.44
CA LEU A 137 1.61 9.33 0.39
C LEU A 137 1.19 10.71 0.86
N ALA A 138 0.44 11.48 0.07
CA ALA A 138 -0.15 12.75 0.49
C ALA A 138 -1.19 12.53 1.59
N ALA A 139 -2.07 11.52 1.44
CA ALA A 139 -3.03 11.15 2.48
C ALA A 139 -2.33 10.78 3.79
N LEU A 140 -1.23 10.00 3.73
CA LEU A 140 -0.44 9.66 4.92
C LEU A 140 0.29 10.85 5.55
N ASN A 141 0.80 11.79 4.75
CA ASN A 141 1.54 12.93 5.29
C ASN A 141 0.62 14.02 5.85
N PHE A 142 -0.57 14.22 5.27
CA PHE A 142 -1.42 15.37 5.57
C PHE A 142 -2.78 15.04 6.21
N ALA A 143 -3.35 13.86 5.96
CA ALA A 143 -4.70 13.50 6.44
C ALA A 143 -4.70 12.45 7.56
N SER A 144 -3.89 11.39 7.45
CA SER A 144 -3.89 10.27 8.39
C SER A 144 -2.46 9.81 8.69
N HIS A 145 -1.77 10.57 9.53
CA HIS A 145 -0.35 10.36 9.82
C HIS A 145 -0.13 9.27 10.89
N PRO A 146 0.55 8.14 10.57
CA PRO A 146 0.67 7.00 11.50
C PRO A 146 1.58 7.28 12.70
N PHE A 147 2.51 8.23 12.59
CA PHE A 147 3.41 8.62 13.70
C PHE A 147 2.97 9.89 14.44
N THR A 148 1.65 10.06 14.59
CA THR A 148 1.09 11.13 15.42
C THR A 148 1.35 10.82 16.89
N LEU A 149 1.97 11.77 17.61
CA LEU A 149 2.30 11.62 19.03
C LEU A 149 1.16 12.12 19.91
N LEU A 150 0.89 11.39 20.99
CA LEU A 150 -0.01 11.79 22.06
C LEU A 150 0.73 12.71 23.05
N ALA A 151 0.06 13.79 23.47
CA ALA A 151 0.59 14.67 24.51
C ALA A 151 0.65 13.97 25.88
N ASN A 152 -0.39 13.17 26.19
CA ASN A 152 -0.48 12.37 27.41
C ASN A 152 -0.69 10.90 27.03
N PRO A 153 0.38 10.14 26.77
CA PRO A 153 0.30 8.71 26.45
C PRO A 153 -0.33 7.92 27.61
N PRO A 154 -1.29 7.01 27.35
CA PRO A 154 -1.87 6.18 28.39
C PRO A 154 -0.88 5.10 28.86
N PRO A 155 -1.05 4.55 30.08
CA PRO A 155 -0.19 3.47 30.59
C PRO A 155 -0.36 2.15 29.83
N ASP A 156 -1.53 1.93 29.22
CA ASP A 156 -1.84 0.82 28.31
C ASP A 156 -2.77 1.33 27.19
N GLY A 157 -2.81 0.60 26.07
CA GLY A 157 -3.66 0.94 24.93
C GLY A 157 -5.04 0.27 24.96
N ASN A 158 -5.94 0.71 24.08
CA ASN A 158 -7.31 0.20 24.00
C ASN A 158 -7.40 -1.24 23.46
N GLY A 159 -6.36 -1.70 22.74
CA GLY A 159 -6.39 -2.97 22.02
C GLY A 159 -7.17 -2.91 20.71
N LEU A 160 -7.11 -4.01 19.95
CA LEU A 160 -7.99 -4.20 18.80
C LEU A 160 -9.41 -4.46 19.25
N ASN A 161 -10.39 -4.05 18.43
CA ASN A 161 -11.77 -4.49 18.57
C ASN A 161 -11.78 -6.03 18.72
N PRO A 162 -12.40 -6.60 19.77
CA PRO A 162 -12.46 -8.05 19.99
C PRO A 162 -12.90 -8.86 18.77
N GLN A 163 -13.80 -8.33 17.94
CA GLN A 163 -14.28 -9.00 16.71
C GLN A 163 -13.17 -9.15 15.64
N LEU A 164 -12.13 -8.32 15.70
CA LEU A 164 -10.99 -8.35 14.79
C LEU A 164 -9.87 -9.27 15.28
N GLN A 165 -10.00 -9.84 16.49
CA GLN A 165 -9.01 -10.77 17.05
C GLN A 165 -9.28 -12.20 16.57
N THR A 166 -9.37 -12.38 15.26
CA THR A 166 -9.53 -13.68 14.60
C THR A 166 -8.45 -13.89 13.54
N PRO A 167 -8.03 -15.14 13.25
CA PRO A 167 -7.07 -15.41 12.18
C PRO A 167 -7.55 -14.92 10.80
N LEU A 168 -8.86 -14.91 10.56
CA LEU A 168 -9.46 -14.39 9.33
C LEU A 168 -9.14 -12.91 9.16
N MET A 169 -9.29 -12.10 10.20
CA MET A 169 -9.01 -10.65 10.14
C MET A 169 -7.51 -10.31 10.05
N VAL A 170 -6.63 -11.27 10.28
CA VAL A 170 -5.19 -11.13 10.01
C VAL A 170 -4.87 -11.41 8.53
N ILE A 171 -5.54 -12.37 7.92
CA ILE A 171 -5.21 -12.84 6.55
C ILE A 171 -6.02 -12.08 5.49
N HIS A 172 -7.28 -11.77 5.80
CA HIS A 172 -8.23 -11.15 4.88
C HIS A 172 -7.75 -9.80 4.35
N PRO A 173 -7.36 -8.81 5.18
CA PRO A 173 -6.97 -7.50 4.66
C PRO A 173 -5.75 -7.60 3.73
N PRO A 174 -4.64 -8.29 4.06
CA PRO A 174 -3.57 -8.50 3.08
C PRO A 174 -4.05 -9.07 1.74
N CYS A 175 -4.94 -10.06 1.72
CA CYS A 175 -5.50 -10.60 0.48
C CYS A 175 -6.31 -9.54 -0.29
N LEU A 176 -7.19 -8.81 0.40
CA LEU A 176 -8.01 -7.75 -0.18
C LEU A 176 -7.15 -6.65 -0.82
N TYR A 177 -6.09 -6.18 -0.13
CA TYR A 177 -5.19 -5.15 -0.63
C TYR A 177 -4.34 -5.64 -1.80
N LEU A 178 -3.85 -6.89 -1.79
CA LEU A 178 -3.18 -7.48 -2.95
C LEU A 178 -4.08 -7.48 -4.19
N GLY A 179 -5.39 -7.69 -4.00
CA GLY A 179 -6.41 -7.60 -5.04
C GLY A 179 -6.65 -6.17 -5.53
N TYR A 180 -7.13 -5.28 -4.65
CA TYR A 180 -7.49 -3.90 -5.00
C TYR A 180 -6.31 -3.13 -5.60
N VAL A 181 -5.16 -3.17 -4.92
CA VAL A 181 -3.97 -2.45 -5.37
C VAL A 181 -3.41 -3.09 -6.64
N GLY A 182 -3.55 -4.40 -6.81
CA GLY A 182 -3.08 -5.12 -8.00
C GLY A 182 -3.69 -4.60 -9.30
N PHE A 183 -4.96 -4.18 -9.29
CA PHE A 183 -5.64 -3.60 -10.45
C PHE A 183 -5.09 -2.23 -10.89
N SER A 184 -4.26 -1.57 -10.07
CA SER A 184 -3.53 -0.36 -10.50
C SER A 184 -2.56 -0.64 -11.66
N VAL A 185 -2.00 -1.85 -11.74
CA VAL A 185 -1.06 -2.22 -12.81
C VAL A 185 -1.75 -2.29 -14.18
N PRO A 186 -2.82 -3.08 -14.39
CA PRO A 186 -3.52 -3.08 -15.66
C PRO A 186 -4.10 -1.71 -16.02
N TYR A 187 -4.57 -0.94 -15.04
CA TYR A 187 -4.98 0.45 -15.23
C TYR A 187 -3.82 1.32 -15.77
N ALA A 188 -2.63 1.24 -15.17
CA ALA A 188 -1.48 2.02 -15.62
C ALA A 188 -1.02 1.68 -17.05
N PHE A 189 -1.08 0.39 -17.44
CA PHE A 189 -0.84 -0.02 -18.82
C PHE A 189 -1.88 0.51 -19.80
N ALA A 190 -3.17 0.47 -19.43
CA ALA A 190 -4.24 1.05 -20.25
C ALA A 190 -4.05 2.56 -20.44
N MET A 191 -3.75 3.29 -19.37
CA MET A 191 -3.47 4.74 -19.44
C MET A 191 -2.23 5.05 -20.28
N ALA A 192 -1.17 4.26 -20.16
CA ALA A 192 0.03 4.41 -21.01
C ALA A 192 -0.27 4.16 -22.49
N ALA A 193 -1.13 3.19 -22.81
CA ALA A 193 -1.59 2.95 -24.17
C ALA A 193 -2.38 4.14 -24.73
N LEU A 194 -3.25 4.75 -23.91
CA LEU A 194 -3.97 5.97 -24.29
C LEU A 194 -3.02 7.16 -24.52
N PHE A 195 -2.08 7.42 -23.60
CA PHE A 195 -1.13 8.53 -23.75
C PHE A 195 -0.24 8.39 -25.00
N THR A 196 0.08 7.16 -25.38
CA THR A 196 0.94 6.88 -26.55
C THR A 196 0.18 6.66 -27.85
N GLY A 197 -1.15 6.54 -27.81
CA GLY A 197 -1.99 6.14 -28.94
C GLY A 197 -1.74 4.71 -29.44
N ARG A 198 -0.93 3.91 -28.73
CA ARG A 198 -0.55 2.54 -29.15
C ARG A 198 -1.48 1.52 -28.48
N LEU A 199 -2.66 1.36 -29.06
CA LEU A 199 -3.76 0.54 -28.51
C LEU A 199 -3.69 -0.96 -28.84
N GLY A 200 -2.65 -1.42 -29.55
CA GLY A 200 -2.52 -2.82 -29.98
C GLY A 200 -2.36 -3.83 -28.83
N ASP A 201 -2.40 -5.12 -29.15
CA ASP A 201 -2.64 -6.20 -28.17
C ASP A 201 -1.49 -6.48 -27.18
N ILE A 202 -0.34 -5.83 -27.33
CA ILE A 202 0.85 -6.09 -26.51
C ILE A 202 0.57 -5.77 -25.03
N TRP A 203 -0.19 -4.71 -24.73
CA TRP A 203 -0.53 -4.37 -23.35
C TRP A 203 -1.49 -5.40 -22.74
N ILE A 204 -2.44 -5.93 -23.52
CA ILE A 204 -3.42 -6.97 -23.08
C ILE A 204 -2.70 -8.21 -22.56
N HIS A 205 -1.67 -8.69 -23.24
CA HIS A 205 -0.90 -9.86 -22.82
C HIS A 205 -0.13 -9.62 -21.52
N ARG A 206 0.34 -8.39 -21.31
CA ARG A 206 1.12 -7.98 -20.13
C ARG A 206 0.23 -7.78 -18.91
N THR A 207 -0.97 -7.24 -19.12
CA THR A 207 -1.94 -7.00 -18.05
C THR A 207 -2.63 -8.29 -17.62
N ARG A 208 -2.83 -9.28 -18.50
CA ARG A 208 -3.52 -10.53 -18.18
C ARG A 208 -3.05 -11.20 -16.88
N ARG A 209 -1.73 -11.36 -16.70
CA ARG A 209 -1.18 -12.00 -15.48
C ARG A 209 -1.49 -11.20 -14.23
N TRP A 210 -1.37 -9.88 -14.30
CA TRP A 210 -1.70 -8.96 -13.22
C TRP A 210 -3.20 -8.96 -12.92
N THR A 211 -4.05 -8.96 -13.95
CA THR A 211 -5.51 -9.05 -13.82
C THR A 211 -5.93 -10.35 -13.13
N ILE A 212 -5.40 -11.50 -13.56
CA ILE A 212 -5.72 -12.81 -12.95
C ILE A 212 -5.26 -12.84 -11.49
N PHE A 213 -4.03 -12.38 -11.20
CA PHE A 213 -3.51 -12.30 -9.84
C PHE A 213 -4.39 -11.41 -8.95
N SER A 214 -4.71 -10.21 -9.41
CA SER A 214 -5.52 -9.23 -8.67
C SER A 214 -6.93 -9.75 -8.45
N TRP A 215 -7.55 -10.35 -9.47
CA TRP A 215 -8.86 -10.97 -9.37
C TRP A 215 -8.88 -12.14 -8.38
N PHE A 216 -7.86 -13.01 -8.40
CA PHE A 216 -7.76 -14.13 -7.47
C PHE A 216 -7.68 -13.64 -6.03
N PHE A 217 -6.77 -12.72 -5.71
CA PHE A 217 -6.60 -12.22 -4.35
C PHE A 217 -7.80 -11.38 -3.88
N LEU A 218 -8.42 -10.60 -4.79
CA LEU A 218 -9.65 -9.88 -4.49
C LEU A 218 -10.80 -10.85 -4.17
N GLY A 219 -10.96 -11.91 -4.98
CA GLY A 219 -11.96 -12.95 -4.73
C GLY A 219 -11.74 -13.68 -3.41
N VAL A 220 -10.49 -14.07 -3.11
CA VAL A 220 -10.13 -14.67 -1.82
C VAL A 220 -10.42 -13.71 -0.66
N GLY A 221 -10.04 -12.44 -0.77
CA GLY A 221 -10.36 -11.42 0.23
C GLY A 221 -11.86 -11.32 0.46
N ILE A 222 -12.65 -11.12 -0.59
CA ILE A 222 -14.12 -11.03 -0.47
C ILE A 222 -14.70 -12.29 0.21
N LEU A 223 -14.23 -13.49 -0.15
CA LEU A 223 -14.68 -14.74 0.48
C LEU A 223 -14.30 -14.83 1.96
N LEU A 224 -13.07 -14.47 2.33
CA LEU A 224 -12.62 -14.48 3.71
C LEU A 224 -13.39 -13.45 4.57
N GLY A 225 -13.58 -12.23 4.06
CA GLY A 225 -14.36 -11.19 4.72
C GLY A 225 -15.84 -11.60 4.88
N SER A 226 -16.44 -12.16 3.84
CA SER A 226 -17.83 -12.67 3.89
C SER A 226 -17.98 -13.79 4.92
N TYR A 227 -17.00 -14.70 4.98
CA TYR A 227 -16.99 -15.81 5.94
C TYR A 227 -16.82 -15.32 7.38
N TRP A 228 -15.90 -14.38 7.62
CA TRP A 228 -15.76 -13.74 8.92
C TRP A 228 -17.06 -13.04 9.34
N ALA A 229 -17.66 -12.26 8.45
CA ALA A 229 -18.86 -11.50 8.75
C ALA A 229 -20.05 -12.42 9.05
N TYR A 230 -20.14 -13.58 8.39
CA TYR A 230 -21.11 -14.62 8.74
C TYR A 230 -20.91 -15.16 10.17
N ILE A 231 -19.66 -15.40 10.59
CA ILE A 231 -19.35 -15.92 11.92
C ILE A 231 -19.62 -14.87 13.00
N GLU A 232 -19.14 -13.64 12.80
CA GLU A 232 -19.16 -12.60 13.84
C GLU A 232 -20.48 -11.79 13.88
N LEU A 233 -21.14 -11.59 12.74
CA LEU A 233 -22.36 -10.78 12.64
C LEU A 233 -23.63 -11.63 12.49
N GLY A 234 -23.48 -12.94 12.31
CA GLY A 234 -24.59 -13.89 12.21
C GLY A 234 -25.23 -13.95 10.81
N TRP A 235 -26.47 -14.44 10.76
CA TRP A 235 -27.16 -14.75 9.51
C TRP A 235 -27.47 -13.48 8.70
N GLY A 236 -27.06 -13.48 7.42
CA GLY A 236 -27.10 -12.28 6.58
C GLY A 236 -25.86 -11.39 6.68
N GLY A 237 -24.99 -11.61 7.68
CA GLY A 237 -23.75 -10.85 7.88
C GLY A 237 -22.76 -10.94 6.73
N TYR A 238 -22.84 -11.99 5.90
CA TYR A 238 -21.99 -12.14 4.70
C TYR A 238 -22.23 -11.06 3.62
N TRP A 239 -23.32 -10.28 3.73
CA TRP A 239 -23.54 -9.08 2.91
C TRP A 239 -23.06 -7.78 3.58
N ALA A 240 -22.65 -7.85 4.85
CA ALA A 240 -22.14 -6.69 5.55
C ALA A 240 -20.79 -6.31 4.97
N TRP A 241 -20.61 -5.02 4.75
CA TRP A 241 -19.32 -4.46 4.39
C TRP A 241 -18.41 -4.58 5.62
N ASP A 242 -17.22 -5.14 5.41
CA ASP A 242 -16.21 -5.09 6.46
C ASP A 242 -15.70 -3.64 6.63
N PRO A 243 -15.12 -3.30 7.78
CA PRO A 243 -14.68 -1.93 8.07
C PRO A 243 -13.29 -1.57 7.50
N VAL A 244 -12.74 -2.36 6.57
CA VAL A 244 -11.35 -2.25 6.10
C VAL A 244 -11.17 -1.21 4.98
#